data_AF-A0A0B4BE36-F1
#
_entry.id   AF-A0A0B4BE36-F1
#
_cell.length_a   1.000
_cell.length_b   1.000
_cell.length_c   1.000
_cell.angle_alpha   90.00
_cell.angle_beta   90.00
_cell.angle_gamma   90.00
#
_symmetry.space_group_name_H-M   'P 1'
#
loop_
_entity.id
_entity.type
_entity.pdbx_description
1 polymer ?
#
loop_
_entity_poly.entity_id
_entity_poly.type
_entity_poly.pdbx_seq_one_letter_code
_entity_poly.pdbx_strand_id
1 'polypeptide(L)'
;MVVVEFISTLAAVLVIPAIIFSFWRITQRDEYTALRDSGQKLNLNTYNLRLGFKRKEDDPLREAHIKLAKIGFLHWLLIPVAFFLVFILTMLAILIIGDT
;
A
#
# COMPACT_ATOMS: atom_id res chain seq x y z
N MET A 1 -4.32 -30.38 -0.14
CA MET A 1 -4.40 -29.75 1.20
C MET A 1 -3.10 -29.02 1.57
N VAL A 2 -1.96 -29.73 1.74
CA VAL A 2 -0.67 -29.15 2.21
C VAL A 2 -0.16 -27.96 1.38
N VAL A 3 -0.27 -27.99 0.05
CA VAL A 3 0.25 -26.92 -0.83
C VAL A 3 -0.56 -25.61 -0.68
N VAL A 4 -1.88 -25.71 -0.52
CA VAL A 4 -2.77 -24.54 -0.40
C VAL A 4 -2.59 -23.87 0.96
N GLU A 5 -2.46 -24.67 2.02
CA GLU A 5 -2.15 -24.18 3.36
C GLU A 5 -0.77 -23.53 3.41
N PHE A 6 0.22 -24.11 2.73
CA PHE A 6 1.56 -23.53 2.61
C PHE A 6 1.54 -22.18 1.91
N ILE A 7 0.87 -22.06 0.76
CA ILE A 7 0.75 -20.80 0.01
C ILE A 7 0.02 -19.73 0.82
N SER A 8 -1.08 -20.11 1.48
CA SER A 8 -1.89 -19.17 2.29
C SER A 8 -1.11 -18.68 3.51
N THR A 9 -0.38 -19.58 4.18
CA THR A 9 0.50 -19.24 5.31
C THR A 9 1.65 -18.36 4.86
N LEU A 10 2.30 -18.70 3.74
CA LEU A 10 3.40 -17.91 3.20
C LEU A 10 2.94 -16.49 2.82
N ALA A 11 1.78 -16.37 2.17
CA ALA A 11 1.18 -15.07 1.85
C ALA A 11 0.91 -14.27 3.13
N ALA A 12 0.31 -14.88 4.15
CA ALA A 12 0.02 -14.21 5.43
C ALA A 12 1.29 -13.71 6.14
N VAL A 13 2.36 -14.53 6.14
CA VAL A 13 3.65 -14.16 6.76
C VAL A 13 4.35 -13.04 6.00
N LEU A 14 4.28 -13.05 4.66
CA LEU A 14 4.96 -12.06 3.81
C LEU A 14 4.29 -10.68 3.79
N VAL A 15 3.04 -10.54 4.25
CA VAL A 15 2.34 -9.24 4.33
C VAL A 15 3.11 -8.23 5.18
N ILE A 16 3.57 -8.61 6.37
CA ILE A 16 4.23 -7.68 7.30
C ILE A 16 5.56 -7.17 6.70
N PRO A 17 6.48 -8.04 6.23
CA PRO A 17 7.69 -7.60 5.53
C PRO A 17 7.40 -6.72 4.31
N ALA A 18 6.38 -7.04 3.51
CA ALA A 18 6.03 -6.26 2.33
C ALA A 18 5.56 -4.84 2.69
N ILE A 19 4.75 -4.69 3.76
CA ILE A 19 4.33 -3.37 4.27
C ILE A 19 5.53 -2.59 4.79
N ILE A 20 6.41 -3.22 5.58
CA ILE A 20 7.62 -2.56 6.11
C ILE A 20 8.52 -2.10 4.97
N PHE A 21 8.77 -2.95 3.98
CA PHE A 21 9.59 -2.62 2.81
C PHE A 21 8.99 -1.48 1.98
N SER A 22 7.66 -1.52 1.76
CA SER A 22 6.93 -0.45 1.09
C SER A 22 7.09 0.88 1.82
N PHE A 23 6.84 0.89 3.14
CA PHE A 23 6.99 2.08 3.95
C PHE A 23 8.42 2.60 3.93
N TRP A 24 9.41 1.72 4.11
CA TRP A 24 10.83 2.07 4.02
C TRP A 24 11.16 2.72 2.67
N ARG A 25 10.72 2.15 1.54
CA ARG A 25 10.92 2.75 0.21
C ARG A 25 10.25 4.11 0.05
N ILE A 26 9.09 4.33 0.67
CA ILE A 26 8.41 5.64 0.67
C ILE A 26 9.23 6.67 1.45
N THR A 27 9.77 6.30 2.61
CA THR A 27 10.56 7.23 3.45
C THR A 27 11.89 7.66 2.82
N GLN A 28 12.42 6.87 1.88
CA GLN A 28 13.65 7.16 1.14
C GLN A 28 13.45 8.07 -0.09
N ARG A 29 12.23 8.59 -0.29
CA ARG A 29 11.94 9.47 -1.43
C ARG A 29 12.16 10.93 -1.06
N ASP A 30 12.73 11.69 -1.98
CA ASP A 30 12.95 13.13 -1.81
C ASP A 30 11.64 13.88 -1.51
N GLU A 31 10.51 13.41 -2.06
CA GLU A 31 9.20 13.99 -1.75
C GLU A 31 8.80 13.82 -0.29
N TYR A 32 9.15 12.69 0.32
CA TYR A 32 8.90 12.44 1.73
C TYR A 32 9.77 13.35 2.61
N THR A 33 11.06 13.47 2.27
CA THR A 33 12.00 14.36 2.95
C THR A 33 11.54 15.82 2.88
N ALA A 34 11.22 16.33 1.69
CA ALA A 34 10.76 17.70 1.49
C ALA A 34 9.50 18.03 2.32
N LEU A 35 8.55 17.09 2.40
CA LEU A 35 7.36 17.26 3.23
C LEU A 35 7.67 17.18 4.72
N ARG A 36 8.61 16.33 5.15
CA ARG A 36 9.05 16.23 6.54
C ARG A 36 9.75 17.51 7.01
N ASP A 37 10.65 18.04 6.17
CA ASP A 37 11.43 19.24 6.46
C ASP A 37 10.54 20.49 6.52
N SER A 38 9.40 20.48 5.82
CA SER A 38 8.40 21.55 5.93
C SER A 38 7.65 21.59 7.27
N GLY A 39 7.90 20.62 8.18
CA GLY A 39 7.22 20.53 9.47
C GLY A 39 5.79 19.99 9.40
N GLN A 40 5.33 19.53 8.22
CA GLN A 40 4.01 18.93 8.09
C GLN A 40 3.94 17.57 8.79
N LYS A 41 2.82 17.33 9.49
CA LYS A 41 2.51 16.01 10.01
C LYS A 41 2.25 15.07 8.83
N LEU A 42 3.22 14.23 8.54
CA LEU A 42 3.13 13.17 7.53
C LEU A 42 2.21 12.06 8.04
N ASN A 43 0.93 12.18 7.71
CA ASN A 43 -0.07 11.15 7.95
C ASN A 43 -0.55 10.63 6.59
N LEU A 44 -0.40 9.33 6.38
CA LEU A 44 -0.75 8.65 5.13
C LEU A 44 -2.23 8.24 5.05
N ASN A 45 -3.08 8.72 5.97
CA ASN A 45 -4.51 8.47 5.84
C ASN A 45 -5.07 9.15 4.58
N THR A 46 -6.12 8.55 4.01
CA THR A 46 -6.74 8.99 2.75
C THR A 46 -7.22 10.45 2.79
N TYR A 47 -7.61 10.95 3.96
CA TYR A 47 -7.95 12.36 4.16
C TYR A 47 -6.76 13.29 3.86
N ASN A 48 -5.60 13.04 4.48
CA ASN A 48 -4.40 13.85 4.27
C ASN A 48 -3.83 13.67 2.87
N LEU A 49 -3.86 12.46 2.29
CA LEU A 49 -3.48 12.26 0.89
C LEU A 49 -4.34 13.10 -0.06
N ARG A 50 -5.64 13.26 0.22
CA ARG A 50 -6.55 14.09 -0.57
C ARG A 50 -6.26 15.59 -0.42
N LEU A 51 -5.75 16.04 0.73
CA LEU A 51 -5.36 17.43 0.93
C LEU A 51 -4.21 17.85 0.02
N GLY A 52 -3.30 16.92 -0.33
CA GLY A 52 -2.25 17.17 -1.31
C GLY A 52 -2.75 17.67 -2.67
N PHE A 53 -3.88 17.14 -3.15
CA PHE A 53 -4.52 17.56 -4.39
C PHE A 53 -5.26 18.90 -4.30
N LYS A 54 -5.50 19.39 -3.09
CA LYS A 54 -6.16 20.69 -2.83
C LYS A 54 -5.16 21.81 -2.59
N ARG A 55 -3.85 21.53 -2.62
CA ARG A 55 -2.82 22.57 -2.48
C ARG A 55 -2.86 23.52 -3.68
N LYS A 56 -2.69 24.81 -3.39
CA LYS A 56 -2.64 25.86 -4.40
C LYS A 56 -1.44 25.66 -5.33
N GLU A 57 -1.54 26.18 -6.55
CA GLU A 57 -0.52 25.97 -7.59
C GLU A 57 0.83 26.61 -7.27
N ASP A 58 0.83 27.66 -6.45
CA ASP A 58 1.98 28.41 -5.98
C ASP A 58 2.67 27.77 -4.77
N ASP A 59 2.09 26.72 -4.16
CA ASP A 59 2.70 26.04 -3.02
C ASP A 59 3.92 25.22 -3.49
N PRO A 60 5.15 25.54 -3.03
CA PRO A 60 6.37 24.85 -3.46
C PRO A 60 6.39 23.37 -3.09
N LEU A 61 5.54 22.95 -2.14
CA LEU A 61 5.42 21.56 -1.70
C LEU A 61 4.27 20.82 -2.40
N ARG A 62 3.56 21.46 -3.35
CA ARG A 62 2.44 20.84 -4.08
C ARG A 62 2.87 19.58 -4.81
N GLU A 63 3.94 19.65 -5.60
CA GLU A 63 4.37 18.51 -6.42
C GLU A 63 4.78 17.31 -5.57
N ALA A 64 5.58 17.55 -4.53
CA ALA A 64 5.99 16.52 -3.58
C ALA A 64 4.77 15.87 -2.91
N HIS A 65 3.81 16.68 -2.46
CA HIS A 65 2.58 16.18 -1.83
C HIS A 65 1.72 15.37 -2.80
N ILE A 66 1.54 15.83 -4.05
CA ILE A 66 0.76 15.11 -5.06
C ILE A 66 1.42 13.77 -5.42
N LYS A 67 2.74 13.74 -5.60
CA LYS A 67 3.46 12.50 -5.90
C LYS A 67 3.34 11.50 -4.74
N LEU A 68 3.56 11.94 -3.51
CA LEU A 68 3.41 11.08 -2.34
C LEU A 68 1.94 10.61 -2.17
N ALA A 69 0.98 11.49 -2.43
CA ALA A 69 -0.44 11.17 -2.40
C ALA A 69 -0.81 10.09 -3.42
N LYS A 70 -0.33 10.19 -4.67
CA LYS A 70 -0.53 9.17 -5.71
C LYS A 70 0.02 7.82 -5.28
N ILE A 71 1.21 7.78 -4.69
CA ILE A 71 1.83 6.54 -4.20
C ILE A 71 0.98 5.95 -3.06
N GLY A 72 0.53 6.78 -2.11
CA GLY A 72 -0.34 6.35 -1.02
C GLY A 72 -1.68 5.80 -1.50
N PHE A 73 -2.33 6.47 -2.46
CA PHE A 73 -3.58 5.98 -3.08
C PHE A 73 -3.39 4.67 -3.82
N LEU A 74 -2.29 4.52 -4.56
CA LEU A 74 -1.96 3.28 -5.25
C LEU A 74 -1.78 2.13 -4.25
N HIS A 75 -1.09 2.36 -3.13
CA HIS A 75 -0.95 1.36 -2.07
C HIS A 75 -2.29 1.01 -1.42
N TRP A 76 -3.10 2.03 -1.11
CA TRP A 76 -4.43 1.83 -0.54
C TRP A 76 -5.35 1.01 -1.45
N LEU A 77 -5.21 1.12 -2.77
CA LEU A 77 -5.97 0.32 -3.74
C LEU A 77 -5.37 -1.08 -3.96
N LEU A 78 -4.06 -1.19 -4.13
CA LEU A 78 -3.40 -2.45 -4.46
C LEU A 78 -3.41 -3.45 -3.31
N ILE A 79 -3.35 -2.98 -2.06
CA ILE A 79 -3.35 -3.86 -0.88
C ILE A 79 -4.66 -4.68 -0.82
N PRO A 80 -5.86 -4.08 -0.78
CA PRO A 80 -7.12 -4.83 -0.80
C PRO A 80 -7.27 -5.75 -2.01
N VAL A 81 -6.84 -5.30 -3.20
CA VAL A 81 -6.89 -6.12 -4.42
C VAL A 81 -6.00 -7.36 -4.29
N ALA A 82 -4.78 -7.20 -3.79
CA ALA A 82 -3.87 -8.32 -3.56
C ALA A 82 -4.42 -9.30 -2.51
N PHE A 83 -4.98 -8.79 -1.40
CA PHE A 83 -5.65 -9.62 -0.39
C PHE A 83 -6.85 -10.38 -0.99
N PHE A 84 -7.66 -9.71 -1.80
CA PHE A 84 -8.84 -10.31 -2.42
C PHE A 84 -8.46 -11.38 -3.45
N LEU A 85 -7.38 -11.17 -4.22
CA LEU A 85 -6.85 -12.17 -5.14
C LEU A 85 -6.36 -13.42 -4.39
N VAL A 86 -5.57 -13.25 -3.31
CA VAL A 86 -5.13 -14.38 -2.48
C VAL A 86 -6.35 -15.13 -1.93
N PHE A 87 -7.35 -14.42 -1.43
CA PHE A 87 -8.59 -15.02 -0.94
C PHE A 87 -9.31 -15.85 -2.01
N ILE A 88 -9.52 -15.30 -3.21
CA ILE A 88 -10.16 -16.03 -4.33
C ILE A 88 -9.35 -17.27 -4.71
N LEU A 89 -8.03 -17.15 -4.84
CA LEU A 89 -7.17 -18.27 -5.22
C LEU A 89 -7.22 -19.38 -4.17
N THR A 90 -7.23 -19.03 -2.88
CA THR A 90 -7.42 -20.01 -1.79
C THR A 90 -8.79 -20.67 -1.87
N MET A 91 -9.87 -19.91 -2.09
CA MET A 91 -11.23 -20.45 -2.21
C MET A 91 -11.37 -21.40 -3.41
N LEU A 92 -10.86 -21.01 -4.59
CA LEU A 92 -10.86 -21.85 -5.79
C LEU A 92 -10.06 -23.14 -5.56
N ALA A 93 -8.90 -23.04 -4.91
CA ALA A 93 -8.08 -24.21 -4.62
C ALA A 93 -8.77 -25.18 -3.64
N ILE A 94 -9.52 -24.66 -2.66
CA ILE A 94 -10.33 -25.49 -1.75
C ILE A 94 -11.48 -26.17 -2.51
N LEU A 95 -12.20 -25.45 -3.37
CA LEU A 95 -13.30 -26.01 -4.18
C LEU A 95 -12.83 -27.11 -5.13
N ILE A 96 -11.74 -26.87 -5.87
CA ILE A 96 -11.23 -27.84 -6.85
C ILE A 96 -10.69 -29.11 -6.17
N ILE A 97 -10.07 -28.98 -4.99
CA ILE A 97 -9.49 -30.12 -4.25
C ILE A 97 -10.55 -30.81 -3.36
N GLY A 98 -11.60 -30.11 -2.94
CA GLY A 98 -12.69 -30.67 -2.14
C GLY A 98 -13.65 -31.57 -2.93
N ASP A 99 -13.70 -31.41 -4.24
CA ASP A 99 -14.49 -32.24 -5.17
C ASP A 99 -13.72 -33.48 -5.71
N THR A 100 -12.45 -33.66 -5.33
CA THR A 100 -11.62 -34.84 -5.68
C THR A 100 -11.32 -35.72 -4.47
#